data_AF-A0A8H5LUV3-F1
#
_entry.id   AF-A0A8H5LUV3-F1
#
_cell.length_a   1.000
_cell.length_b   1.000
_cell.length_c   1.000
_cell.angle_alpha   90.00
_cell.angle_beta   90.00
_cell.angle_gamma   90.00
#
_symmetry.space_group_name_H-M   'P 1'
#
loop_
_entity.id
_entity.type
_entity.pdbx_description
1 polymer ?
#
loop_
_entity_poly.entity_id
_entity_poly.type
_entity_poly.pdbx_seq_one_letter_code
_entity_poly.pdbx_strand_id
1 'polypeptide(L)'
;MTTEPSESSRPANRHALTAVERQRAQLDKLLKDPSKPAYVPAAPTEKTIRPAREMMKNVQGSSAGAGSGEFHVYKAGRRREYERLNLLEEAARKETEVAEYEAKKREQEAVAEAKTAKNRAKRQKKKERAKTNKPTDSATSKTDNSDVPFKKRRLVNGKELVFRALGEEDEEEKDDDGPQPAPSLSVVEVEQKSQTETEGASQPRITIHEDD
;
A
#
# COMPACT_ATOMS: atom_id res chain seq x y z
N MET A 1 20.57 -23.62 44.24
CA MET A 1 21.06 -22.24 44.39
C MET A 1 20.48 -21.43 43.24
N THR A 2 19.35 -20.77 43.48
CA THR A 2 18.64 -19.94 42.49
C THR A 2 19.09 -18.49 42.69
N THR A 3 19.83 -17.97 41.72
CA THR A 3 20.30 -16.58 41.71
C THR A 3 19.14 -15.68 41.30
N GLU A 4 18.49 -15.04 42.27
CA GLU A 4 17.56 -13.95 41.99
C GLU A 4 18.35 -12.73 41.52
N PRO A 5 18.05 -12.14 40.35
CA PRO A 5 18.61 -10.84 40.02
C PRO A 5 17.93 -9.79 40.88
N SER A 6 18.69 -9.24 41.83
CA SER A 6 18.30 -8.12 42.67
C SER A 6 17.76 -6.96 41.82
N GLU A 7 16.50 -6.56 42.05
CA GLU A 7 15.92 -5.32 41.52
C GLU A 7 16.66 -4.12 42.11
N SER A 8 17.82 -3.79 41.54
CA SER A 8 18.46 -2.50 41.76
C SER A 8 17.56 -1.43 41.15
N SER A 9 17.05 -0.54 41.99
CA SER A 9 16.40 0.71 41.62
C SER A 9 17.27 1.48 40.63
N ARG A 10 17.07 1.25 39.34
CA ARG A 10 17.74 2.05 38.30
C ARG A 10 17.24 3.48 38.43
N PRO A 11 18.13 4.49 38.43
CA PRO A 11 17.71 5.87 38.58
C PRO A 11 16.67 6.20 37.51
N ALA A 12 15.59 6.86 37.90
CA ALA A 12 14.56 7.30 36.97
C ALA A 12 15.22 8.23 35.93
N ASN A 13 15.51 7.70 34.74
CA ASN A 13 16.13 8.45 33.67
C ASN A 13 15.20 9.62 33.31
N ARG A 14 15.64 10.85 33.57
CA ARG A 14 14.89 12.09 33.30
C ARG A 14 14.89 12.48 31.81
N HIS A 15 15.30 11.57 30.94
CA HIS A 15 15.41 11.77 29.49
C HIS A 15 14.36 10.96 28.74
N ALA A 16 13.99 11.40 27.54
CA ALA A 16 13.10 10.67 26.68
C ALA A 16 13.73 9.31 26.31
N LEU A 17 13.04 8.22 26.66
CA LEU A 17 13.49 6.86 26.42
C LEU A 17 13.79 6.64 24.93
N THR A 18 14.97 6.09 24.65
CA THR A 18 15.36 5.64 23.30
C THR A 18 14.46 4.50 22.82
N ALA A 19 14.42 4.24 21.52
CA ALA A 19 13.59 3.17 20.96
C ALA A 19 13.89 1.79 21.60
N VAL A 20 15.17 1.51 21.85
CA VAL A 20 15.63 0.27 22.49
C VAL A 20 15.22 0.22 23.97
N GLU A 21 15.30 1.34 24.69
CA GLU A 21 14.87 1.40 26.10
C GLU A 21 13.35 1.22 26.25
N ARG A 22 12.55 1.76 25.33
CA ARG A 22 11.09 1.53 25.31
C ARG A 22 10.76 0.06 25.11
N GLN A 23 11.45 -0.60 24.18
CA GLN A 23 11.29 -2.04 23.95
C GLN A 23 11.70 -2.85 25.18
N ARG A 24 12.84 -2.53 25.80
CA ARG A 24 13.28 -3.17 27.06
C ARG A 24 12.22 -3.03 28.15
N ALA A 25 11.70 -1.83 28.39
CA ALA A 25 10.66 -1.61 29.40
C ALA A 25 9.34 -2.37 29.09
N GLN A 26 8.97 -2.50 27.82
CA GLN A 26 7.82 -3.32 27.41
C GLN A 26 8.07 -4.82 27.63
N LEU A 27 9.28 -5.30 27.33
CA LEU A 27 9.69 -6.69 27.58
C LEU A 27 9.74 -7.00 29.07
N ASP A 28 10.35 -6.13 29.89
CA ASP A 28 10.41 -6.29 31.34
C ASP A 28 8.98 -6.38 31.93
N LYS A 29 8.04 -5.58 31.42
CA LYS A 29 6.62 -5.65 31.80
C LYS A 29 5.94 -6.95 31.37
N LEU A 30 6.26 -7.47 30.18
CA LEU A 30 5.68 -8.71 29.65
C LEU A 30 6.25 -9.95 30.35
N LEU A 31 7.55 -9.94 30.66
CA LEU A 31 8.27 -11.03 31.31
C LEU A 31 8.05 -11.10 32.82
N LYS A 32 7.45 -10.07 33.43
CA LYS A 32 7.04 -10.09 34.83
C LYS A 32 6.08 -11.24 35.14
N ASP A 33 5.14 -11.52 34.22
CA ASP A 33 4.15 -12.60 34.34
C ASP A 33 4.12 -13.45 33.05
N PRO A 34 5.04 -14.41 32.87
CA PRO A 34 5.19 -15.16 31.61
C PRO A 34 4.02 -16.13 31.32
N SER A 35 3.18 -16.41 32.32
CA SER A 35 1.98 -17.23 32.18
C SER A 35 0.80 -16.49 31.54
N LYS A 36 0.84 -15.15 31.47
CA LYS A 36 -0.22 -14.34 30.88
C LYS A 36 -0.02 -14.27 29.36
N PRO A 37 -1.01 -14.65 28.54
CA PRO A 37 -0.89 -14.52 27.09
C PRO A 37 -0.74 -13.05 26.71
N ALA A 38 0.19 -12.77 25.79
CA ALA A 38 0.40 -11.43 25.27
C ALA A 38 -0.84 -10.96 24.48
N TYR A 39 -1.29 -9.73 24.74
CA TYR A 39 -2.39 -9.13 23.98
C TYR A 39 -1.88 -8.67 22.62
N VAL A 40 -2.29 -9.37 21.57
CA VAL A 40 -2.11 -8.95 20.17
C VAL A 40 -3.45 -8.40 19.69
N PRO A 41 -3.53 -7.11 19.29
CA PRO A 41 -4.78 -6.55 18.79
C PRO A 41 -5.18 -7.26 17.49
N ALA A 42 -6.47 -7.55 17.35
CA ALA A 42 -7.03 -8.04 16.09
C ALA A 42 -6.92 -6.96 15.00
N ALA A 43 -7.02 -7.38 13.73
CA ALA A 43 -7.00 -6.47 12.60
C ALA A 43 -8.09 -5.39 12.74
N PRO A 44 -7.82 -4.12 12.37
CA PRO A 44 -8.82 -3.07 12.41
C PRO A 44 -10.03 -3.44 11.55
N THR A 45 -11.23 -3.38 12.14
CA THR A 45 -12.48 -3.62 11.42
C THR A 45 -12.89 -2.39 10.63
N GLU A 46 -13.47 -2.58 9.46
CA GLU A 46 -14.04 -1.49 8.66
C GLU A 46 -15.21 -0.82 9.40
N LYS A 47 -15.41 0.48 9.16
CA LYS A 47 -16.50 1.24 9.76
C LYS A 47 -17.81 0.80 9.10
N THR A 48 -18.73 0.24 9.88
CA THR A 48 -20.06 -0.16 9.42
C THR A 48 -21.14 0.63 10.15
N ILE A 49 -22.24 0.90 9.45
CA ILE A 49 -23.42 1.50 10.08
C ILE A 49 -24.32 0.40 10.59
N ARG A 50 -24.95 0.66 11.74
CA ARG A 50 -25.93 -0.26 12.32
C ARG A 50 -27.07 -0.49 11.32
N PRO A 51 -27.50 -1.74 11.10
CA PRO A 51 -28.60 -2.04 10.19
C PRO A 51 -29.87 -1.31 10.62
N ALA A 52 -30.70 -0.96 9.64
CA ALA A 52 -32.01 -0.39 9.90
C ALA A 52 -32.85 -1.38 10.71
N ARG A 53 -33.66 -0.86 11.64
CA ARG A 53 -34.55 -1.68 12.46
C ARG A 53 -35.73 -2.14 11.60
N GLU A 54 -36.04 -3.43 11.63
CA GLU A 54 -37.09 -4.05 10.80
C GLU A 54 -38.49 -3.50 11.10
N MET A 55 -38.85 -3.37 12.38
CA MET A 55 -40.16 -2.87 12.82
C MET A 55 -40.01 -1.71 13.80
N MET A 56 -40.60 -0.58 13.44
CA MET A 56 -40.70 0.59 14.31
C MET A 56 -42.00 0.51 15.12
N LYS A 57 -41.89 0.49 16.45
CA LYS A 57 -43.05 0.30 17.35
C LYS A 57 -43.85 1.58 17.58
N ASN A 58 -43.26 2.75 17.30
CA ASN A 58 -43.80 4.06 17.68
C ASN A 58 -44.12 4.91 16.43
N VAL A 59 -44.76 4.31 15.43
CA VAL A 59 -45.17 5.04 14.23
C VAL A 59 -46.48 5.74 14.51
N GLN A 60 -46.46 7.08 14.54
CA GLN A 60 -47.66 7.90 14.65
C GLN A 60 -48.46 7.85 13.33
N GLY A 61 -49.79 7.98 13.39
CA GLY A 61 -50.65 7.91 12.21
C GLY A 61 -50.32 8.96 11.14
N SER A 62 -50.56 8.65 9.87
CA SER A 62 -50.13 9.47 8.72
C SER A 62 -50.73 10.88 8.66
N SER A 63 -51.91 11.08 9.27
CA SER A 63 -52.57 12.38 9.35
C SER A 63 -52.30 13.14 10.65
N ALA A 64 -51.53 12.54 11.57
CA ALA A 64 -51.26 13.16 12.85
C ALA A 64 -50.18 14.26 12.70
N GLY A 65 -50.34 15.38 13.41
CA GLY A 65 -49.46 16.54 13.29
C GLY A 65 -48.02 16.28 13.76
N ALA A 66 -47.10 17.19 13.40
CA ALA A 66 -45.70 17.11 13.80
C ALA A 66 -45.56 17.25 15.33
N GLY A 67 -45.07 16.19 15.98
CA GLY A 67 -44.75 16.20 17.40
C GLY A 67 -43.42 16.92 17.70
N SER A 68 -43.20 17.31 18.95
CA SER A 68 -41.97 17.99 19.39
C SER A 68 -40.70 17.14 19.22
N GLY A 69 -40.82 15.81 19.19
CA GLY A 69 -39.72 14.88 18.98
C GLY A 69 -39.36 14.62 17.51
N GLU A 70 -40.21 15.02 16.56
CA GLU A 70 -40.07 14.65 15.14
C GLU A 70 -38.80 15.26 14.52
N PHE A 71 -38.44 16.47 14.94
CA PHE A 71 -37.19 17.12 14.51
C PHE A 71 -35.95 16.28 14.85
N HIS A 72 -35.91 15.69 16.04
CA HIS A 72 -34.79 14.87 16.47
C HIS A 72 -34.76 13.52 15.74
N VAL A 73 -35.92 12.95 15.44
CA VAL A 73 -36.03 11.73 14.62
C VAL A 73 -35.47 12.00 13.22
N TYR A 74 -35.89 13.08 12.56
CA TYR A 74 -35.35 13.48 11.26
C TYR A 74 -33.84 13.76 11.32
N LYS A 75 -33.35 14.52 12.31
CA LYS A 75 -31.92 14.82 12.47
C LYS A 75 -31.08 13.54 12.62
N ALA A 76 -31.54 12.59 13.42
CA ALA A 76 -30.86 11.31 13.59
C ALA A 76 -30.91 10.44 12.32
N GLY A 77 -32.06 10.40 11.65
CA GLY A 77 -32.24 9.69 10.37
C GLY A 77 -31.35 10.25 9.26
N ARG A 78 -31.34 11.58 9.09
CA ARG A 78 -30.52 12.27 8.10
C ARG A 78 -29.03 12.08 8.35
N ARG A 79 -28.57 12.17 9.61
CA ARG A 79 -27.17 11.88 9.95
C ARG A 79 -26.79 10.45 9.58
N ARG A 80 -27.62 9.47 9.96
CA ARG A 80 -27.39 8.05 9.62
C ARG A 80 -27.34 7.84 8.10
N GLU A 81 -28.21 8.50 7.35
CA GLU A 81 -28.25 8.36 5.90
C GLU A 81 -27.04 9.00 5.21
N TYR A 82 -26.57 10.16 5.67
CA TYR A 82 -25.33 10.76 5.16
C TYR A 82 -24.11 9.92 5.47
N GLU A 83 -24.00 9.38 6.69
CA GLU A 83 -22.95 8.41 7.01
C GLU A 83 -23.02 7.21 6.06
N ARG A 84 -24.22 6.72 5.72
CA ARG A 84 -24.42 5.57 4.84
C ARG A 84 -24.01 5.84 3.42
N LEU A 85 -24.42 6.98 2.87
CA LEU A 85 -24.03 7.43 1.54
C LEU A 85 -22.52 7.65 1.46
N ASN A 86 -21.91 8.28 2.47
CA ASN A 86 -20.47 8.49 2.52
C ASN A 86 -19.70 7.16 2.56
N LEU A 87 -20.12 6.19 3.37
CA LEU A 87 -19.46 4.87 3.41
C LEU A 87 -19.57 4.12 2.07
N LEU A 88 -20.73 4.22 1.41
CA LEU A 88 -20.94 3.60 0.10
C LEU A 88 -20.02 4.26 -0.95
N GLU A 89 -19.94 5.59 -0.95
CA GLU A 89 -19.08 6.33 -1.86
C GLU A 89 -17.59 6.05 -1.59
N GLU A 90 -17.17 6.01 -0.33
CA GLU A 90 -15.79 5.64 0.06
C GLU A 90 -15.45 4.21 -0.37
N ALA A 91 -16.38 3.26 -0.22
CA ALA A 91 -16.18 1.88 -0.65
C ALA A 91 -16.03 1.78 -2.17
N ALA A 92 -16.91 2.45 -2.93
CA ALA A 92 -16.84 2.49 -4.39
C ALA A 92 -15.51 3.10 -4.87
N ARG A 93 -15.08 4.23 -4.27
CA ARG A 93 -13.78 4.84 -4.58
C ARG A 93 -12.62 3.88 -4.32
N LYS A 94 -12.57 3.25 -3.14
CA LYS A 94 -11.53 2.26 -2.81
C LYS A 94 -11.53 1.07 -3.78
N GLU A 95 -12.69 0.56 -4.16
CA GLU A 95 -12.80 -0.55 -5.12
C GLU A 95 -12.23 -0.15 -6.48
N THR A 96 -12.55 1.05 -6.99
CA THR A 96 -12.00 1.54 -8.25
C THR A 96 -10.48 1.73 -8.18
N GLU A 97 -9.96 2.33 -7.10
CA GLU A 97 -8.52 2.54 -6.90
C GLU A 97 -7.76 1.20 -6.81
N VAL A 98 -8.31 0.22 -6.10
CA VAL A 98 -7.72 -1.12 -5.99
C VAL A 98 -7.74 -1.84 -7.34
N ALA A 99 -8.85 -1.79 -8.07
CA ALA A 99 -8.96 -2.41 -9.39
C ALA A 99 -7.95 -1.81 -10.38
N GLU A 100 -7.81 -0.49 -10.41
CA GLU A 100 -6.82 0.20 -11.24
C GLU A 100 -5.38 -0.15 -10.84
N TYR A 101 -5.10 -0.19 -9.54
CA TYR A 101 -3.78 -0.55 -9.03
C TYR A 101 -3.41 -1.99 -9.39
N GLU A 102 -4.34 -2.92 -9.23
CA GLU A 102 -4.14 -4.32 -9.61
C GLU A 102 -3.95 -4.50 -11.12
N ALA A 103 -4.69 -3.77 -11.95
CA ALA A 103 -4.52 -3.80 -13.40
C ALA A 103 -3.11 -3.31 -13.78
N LYS A 104 -2.70 -2.14 -13.27
CA LYS A 104 -1.35 -1.58 -13.50
C LYS A 104 -0.25 -2.52 -13.02
N LYS A 105 -0.43 -3.15 -11.85
CA LYS A 105 0.51 -4.13 -11.31
C LYS A 105 0.63 -5.37 -12.21
N ARG A 106 -0.50 -5.95 -12.64
CA ARG A 106 -0.50 -7.12 -13.56
C ARG A 106 0.17 -6.79 -14.89
N GLU A 107 -0.05 -5.61 -15.44
CA GLU A 107 0.62 -5.16 -16.67
C GLU A 107 2.14 -5.07 -16.49
N GLN A 108 2.60 -4.44 -15.41
CA GLN A 108 4.03 -4.32 -15.11
C GLN A 108 4.68 -5.69 -14.89
N GLU A 109 4.01 -6.59 -14.15
CA GLU A 109 4.45 -7.97 -13.94
C GLU A 109 4.53 -8.74 -15.26
N ALA A 110 3.53 -8.62 -16.14
CA ALA A 110 3.53 -9.25 -17.45
C ALA A 110 4.67 -8.74 -18.35
N VAL A 111 4.95 -7.44 -18.35
CA VAL A 111 6.07 -6.86 -19.10
C VAL A 111 7.41 -7.35 -18.55
N ALA A 112 7.57 -7.41 -17.22
CA ALA A 112 8.77 -7.95 -16.59
C ALA A 112 8.94 -9.45 -16.88
N GLU A 113 7.86 -10.22 -16.84
CA GLU A 113 7.87 -11.65 -17.17
C GLU A 113 8.21 -11.88 -18.65
N ALA A 114 7.64 -11.12 -19.59
CA ALA A 114 7.98 -11.22 -21.01
C ALA A 114 9.47 -10.95 -21.27
N LYS A 115 10.03 -9.91 -20.63
CA LYS A 115 11.47 -9.59 -20.72
C LYS A 115 12.34 -10.71 -20.14
N THR A 116 11.99 -11.21 -18.96
CA THR A 116 12.75 -12.28 -18.29
C THR A 116 12.62 -13.62 -19.02
N ALA A 117 11.44 -13.97 -19.54
CA ALA A 117 11.20 -15.17 -20.35
C ALA A 117 12.01 -15.14 -21.65
N LYS A 118 12.02 -14.01 -22.37
CA LYS A 118 12.85 -13.82 -23.58
C LYS A 118 14.34 -14.05 -23.27
N ASN A 119 14.83 -13.49 -22.16
CA ASN A 119 16.22 -13.65 -21.73
C ASN A 119 16.52 -15.07 -21.26
N ARG A 120 15.60 -15.72 -20.55
CA ARG A 120 15.69 -17.12 -20.12
C ARG A 120 15.76 -18.06 -21.32
N ALA A 121 14.89 -17.88 -22.32
CA ALA A 121 14.90 -18.65 -23.56
C ALA A 121 16.22 -18.50 -24.33
N LYS A 122 16.76 -17.29 -24.43
CA LYS A 122 18.10 -17.06 -25.03
C LYS A 122 19.20 -17.83 -24.29
N ARG A 123 19.20 -17.83 -22.95
CA ARG A 123 20.17 -18.56 -22.13
C ARG A 123 20.02 -20.08 -22.26
N GLN A 124 18.78 -20.59 -22.30
CA GLN A 124 18.50 -22.02 -22.49
C GLN A 124 18.98 -22.51 -23.86
N LYS A 125 18.65 -21.80 -24.96
CA LYS A 125 19.17 -22.11 -26.30
C LYS A 125 20.70 -22.14 -26.34
N LYS A 126 21.37 -21.20 -25.67
CA LYS A 126 22.84 -21.20 -25.57
C LYS A 126 23.37 -22.39 -24.77
N LYS A 127 22.70 -22.76 -23.67
CA LYS A 127 23.05 -23.92 -22.85
C LYS A 127 22.87 -25.23 -23.61
N GLU A 128 21.80 -25.37 -24.39
CA GLU A 128 21.55 -26.52 -25.26
C GLU A 128 22.63 -26.65 -26.34
N ARG A 129 22.94 -25.56 -27.07
CA ARG A 129 24.04 -25.55 -28.05
C ARG A 129 25.41 -25.90 -27.44
N ALA A 130 25.67 -25.43 -26.22
CA ALA A 130 26.92 -25.77 -25.52
C ALA A 130 26.97 -27.23 -25.07
N LYS A 131 25.83 -27.85 -24.76
CA LYS A 131 25.74 -29.29 -24.45
C LYS A 131 25.92 -30.15 -25.70
N THR A 132 25.32 -29.77 -26.83
CA THR A 132 25.45 -30.52 -28.09
C THR A 132 26.86 -30.41 -28.68
N ASN A 133 27.53 -29.27 -28.47
CA ASN A 133 28.90 -29.05 -28.95
C ASN A 133 29.97 -29.55 -27.96
N LYS A 134 29.59 -30.17 -26.83
CA LYS A 134 30.54 -30.86 -25.96
C LYS A 134 30.69 -32.29 -26.50
N PRO A 135 31.83 -32.65 -27.13
CA PRO A 135 32.04 -34.03 -27.55
C PRO A 135 31.92 -34.96 -26.34
N THR A 136 31.21 -36.05 -26.55
CA THR A 136 31.10 -37.19 -25.63
C THR A 136 32.46 -37.87 -25.55
N ASP A 137 33.37 -37.29 -24.76
CA ASP A 137 34.56 -37.99 -24.28
C ASP A 137 34.61 -37.81 -22.77
N SER A 138 34.01 -38.77 -22.07
CA SER A 138 34.27 -39.13 -20.67
C SER A 138 33.31 -40.23 -20.23
N ALA A 139 33.50 -41.42 -20.81
CA ALA A 139 33.52 -42.60 -19.97
C ALA A 139 34.87 -42.60 -19.22
N THR A 140 34.83 -42.83 -17.90
CA THR A 140 35.96 -43.13 -17.02
C THR A 140 36.86 -41.95 -16.56
N SER A 141 36.65 -41.50 -15.33
CA SER A 141 37.70 -41.53 -14.28
C SER A 141 37.13 -41.08 -12.93
N LYS A 142 37.18 -42.01 -11.98
CA LYS A 142 37.17 -41.73 -10.54
C LYS A 142 38.53 -41.14 -10.15
N THR A 143 38.51 -40.37 -9.06
CA THR A 143 39.61 -40.09 -8.12
C THR A 143 40.35 -38.76 -8.27
N ASP A 144 40.17 -37.98 -7.22
CA ASP A 144 41.14 -37.18 -6.46
C ASP A 144 41.13 -35.65 -6.47
N ASN A 145 41.28 -35.15 -5.25
CA ASN A 145 41.46 -33.77 -4.85
C ASN A 145 42.73 -33.18 -5.46
N SER A 146 42.64 -31.95 -5.98
CA SER A 146 43.54 -30.85 -5.62
C SER A 146 43.22 -29.59 -6.41
N ASP A 147 43.00 -28.53 -5.65
CA ASP A 147 43.55 -27.19 -5.90
C ASP A 147 42.92 -26.28 -6.96
N VAL A 148 42.84 -25.02 -6.56
CA VAL A 148 42.06 -23.94 -7.14
C VAL A 148 42.87 -23.26 -8.25
N PRO A 149 42.36 -23.08 -9.48
CA PRO A 149 42.95 -22.11 -10.39
C PRO A 149 41.99 -20.95 -10.66
N PHE A 150 42.53 -19.77 -10.40
CA PHE A 150 41.98 -18.43 -10.60
C PHE A 150 41.06 -18.30 -11.82
N LYS A 151 39.89 -17.71 -11.55
CA LYS A 151 38.85 -17.39 -12.53
C LYS A 151 39.43 -16.54 -13.67
N LYS A 152 39.39 -17.11 -14.87
CA LYS A 152 39.58 -16.46 -16.17
C LYS A 152 38.75 -15.17 -16.26
N ARG A 153 39.44 -14.01 -16.23
CA ARG A 153 38.93 -12.70 -16.64
C ARG A 153 38.37 -12.84 -18.06
N ARG A 154 37.07 -12.60 -18.25
CA ARG A 154 36.45 -12.59 -19.59
C ARG A 154 36.67 -11.23 -20.22
N LEU A 155 37.62 -11.14 -21.13
CA LEU A 155 37.80 -10.00 -22.02
C LEU A 155 36.65 -10.02 -23.05
N VAL A 156 35.81 -8.99 -23.04
CA VAL A 156 34.90 -8.70 -24.16
C VAL A 156 35.46 -7.42 -24.79
N ASN A 157 35.89 -7.54 -26.04
CA ASN A 157 36.31 -6.46 -26.95
C ASN A 157 37.60 -5.68 -26.62
N GLY A 158 38.59 -6.31 -25.95
CA GLY A 158 39.96 -5.78 -25.94
C GLY A 158 40.22 -4.54 -25.08
N LYS A 159 39.24 -4.10 -24.27
CA LYS A 159 39.44 -3.09 -23.23
C LYS A 159 39.24 -3.75 -21.86
N GLU A 160 40.22 -3.60 -20.98
CA GLU A 160 40.17 -4.16 -19.63
C GLU A 160 39.06 -3.49 -18.82
N LEU A 161 38.12 -4.28 -18.28
CA LEU A 161 37.17 -3.81 -17.29
C LEU A 161 37.87 -3.76 -15.93
N VAL A 162 38.44 -2.61 -15.62
CA VAL A 162 38.86 -2.26 -14.26
C VAL A 162 37.59 -1.89 -13.48
N PHE A 163 37.29 -2.63 -12.41
CA PHE A 163 36.24 -2.25 -11.48
C PHE A 163 36.72 -1.04 -10.67
N ARG A 164 36.18 0.15 -10.99
CA ARG A 164 36.42 1.41 -10.27
C ARG A 164 35.59 1.41 -8.99
N ALA A 165 36.23 1.71 -7.87
CA ALA A 165 35.59 1.77 -6.56
C ALA A 165 34.66 2.98 -6.46
N LEU A 166 33.63 2.86 -5.62
CA LEU A 166 32.57 3.85 -5.40
C LEU A 166 33.18 5.22 -4.98
N GLY A 167 33.21 6.20 -5.88
CA GLY A 167 33.53 7.60 -5.53
C GLY A 167 34.29 8.47 -6.53
N GLU A 168 34.37 8.15 -7.82
CA GLU A 168 35.12 8.98 -8.79
C GLU A 168 34.21 9.38 -9.97
N GLU A 169 33.73 10.63 -9.92
CA GLU A 169 32.94 11.32 -10.94
C GLU A 169 33.84 11.68 -12.14
N ASP A 170 33.43 11.35 -13.36
CA ASP A 170 33.98 11.91 -14.59
C ASP A 170 32.86 12.64 -15.33
N GLU A 171 33.11 13.90 -15.64
CA GLU A 171 32.32 14.79 -16.48
C GLU A 171 32.57 14.52 -17.98
N GLU A 172 31.59 14.93 -18.82
CA GLU A 172 31.58 15.01 -20.31
C GLU A 172 31.25 13.70 -21.08
N GLU A 173 30.33 13.63 -22.06
CA GLU A 173 29.28 14.52 -22.62
C GLU A 173 28.36 13.64 -23.53
N LYS A 174 27.05 13.97 -23.60
CA LYS A 174 26.11 13.88 -24.77
C LYS A 174 25.78 12.50 -25.41
N ASP A 175 24.56 12.10 -25.79
CA ASP A 175 23.20 12.65 -25.94
C ASP A 175 22.24 11.43 -25.86
N ASP A 176 21.11 11.49 -25.12
CA ASP A 176 19.90 10.67 -25.40
C ASP A 176 18.71 11.23 -24.60
N ASP A 177 17.79 11.89 -25.28
CA ASP A 177 16.54 12.44 -24.75
C ASP A 177 15.63 11.34 -24.17
N GLY A 178 15.52 11.31 -22.84
CA GLY A 178 14.51 10.54 -22.09
C GLY A 178 13.57 11.49 -21.32
N PRO A 179 12.27 11.16 -21.19
CA PRO A 179 11.24 12.12 -20.81
C PRO A 179 11.40 12.58 -19.36
N GLN A 180 11.31 13.89 -19.16
CA GLN A 180 11.48 14.54 -17.86
C GLN A 180 10.46 14.07 -16.81
N PRO A 181 10.85 14.00 -15.52
CA PRO A 181 9.93 13.73 -14.43
C PRO A 181 8.97 14.90 -14.22
N ALA A 182 7.68 14.59 -14.05
CA ALA A 182 6.61 15.57 -13.88
C ALA A 182 6.89 16.53 -12.70
N PRO A 183 6.61 17.84 -12.85
CA PRO A 183 6.76 18.79 -11.76
C PRO A 183 5.73 18.52 -10.66
N SER A 184 6.22 18.54 -9.43
CA SER A 184 5.46 18.55 -8.18
C SER A 184 4.37 19.62 -8.19
N LEU A 185 3.12 19.21 -7.97
CA LEU A 185 1.98 20.09 -7.72
C LEU A 185 2.19 20.84 -6.40
N SER A 186 2.70 22.06 -6.50
CA SER A 186 2.69 23.04 -5.43
C SER A 186 1.26 23.52 -5.19
N VAL A 187 0.82 23.31 -3.95
CA VAL A 187 -0.22 24.00 -3.18
C VAL A 187 -0.82 25.22 -3.88
N VAL A 188 -2.09 25.12 -4.29
CA VAL A 188 -2.91 26.29 -4.65
C VAL A 188 -3.63 26.76 -3.39
N GLU A 189 -3.17 27.90 -2.90
CA GLU A 189 -3.80 28.74 -1.89
C GLU A 189 -5.14 29.26 -2.42
N VAL A 190 -6.24 28.97 -1.72
CA VAL A 190 -7.58 29.46 -2.06
C VAL A 190 -7.84 30.73 -1.24
N GLU A 191 -7.60 31.88 -1.88
CA GLU A 191 -8.06 33.17 -1.38
C GLU A 191 -9.53 33.41 -1.78
N GLN A 192 -10.32 33.85 -0.81
CA GLN A 192 -11.74 34.15 -0.93
C GLN A 192 -11.94 35.51 -1.63
N LYS A 193 -12.86 35.57 -2.62
CA LYS A 193 -13.66 36.78 -2.89
C LYS A 193 -14.95 36.49 -3.68
N SER A 194 -16.06 36.67 -2.97
CA SER A 194 -17.34 37.31 -3.33
C SER A 194 -17.90 37.30 -4.77
N GLN A 195 -19.16 36.83 -4.84
CA GLN A 195 -20.29 37.31 -5.65
C GLN A 195 -20.26 37.10 -7.18
N THR A 196 -21.09 36.18 -7.67
CA THR A 196 -22.00 36.41 -8.82
C THR A 196 -23.27 35.55 -8.70
N GLU A 197 -24.29 35.98 -9.42
CA GLU A 197 -25.73 35.78 -9.23
C GLU A 197 -26.26 34.36 -9.51
N THR A 198 -27.42 34.06 -8.91
CA THR A 198 -28.18 32.82 -9.08
C THR A 198 -28.99 32.84 -10.39
N GLU A 199 -28.68 31.96 -11.34
CA GLU A 199 -29.62 31.60 -12.41
C GLU A 199 -30.55 30.47 -11.92
N GLY A 200 -31.83 30.81 -11.78
CA GLY A 200 -32.88 29.92 -11.32
C GLY A 200 -33.19 28.82 -12.33
N ALA A 201 -33.04 27.57 -11.92
CA ALA A 201 -33.52 26.42 -12.68
C ALA A 201 -35.05 26.47 -12.83
N SER A 202 -35.48 26.52 -14.09
CA SER A 202 -36.87 26.41 -14.54
C SER A 202 -37.56 25.17 -13.94
N GLN A 203 -38.62 25.37 -13.16
CA GLN A 203 -39.48 24.27 -12.71
C GLN A 203 -40.59 23.98 -13.75
N PRO A 204 -40.99 22.72 -13.96
CA PRO A 204 -42.06 22.38 -14.90
C PRO A 204 -43.41 22.89 -14.38
N ARG A 205 -44.02 23.82 -15.13
CA ARG A 205 -45.35 24.38 -14.88
C ARG A 205 -46.41 23.36 -15.31
N ILE A 206 -47.21 22.88 -14.36
CA ILE A 206 -48.37 22.02 -14.61
C ILE A 206 -49.53 22.92 -15.02
N THR A 207 -50.03 22.76 -16.24
CA THR A 207 -51.24 23.43 -16.74
C THR A 207 -52.43 22.51 -16.49
N ILE A 208 -53.43 22.99 -15.75
CA ILE A 208 -54.71 22.30 -15.55
C ILE A 208 -55.67 22.86 -16.61
N HIS A 209 -56.22 22.00 -17.44
CA HIS A 209 -57.33 22.34 -18.34
C HIS A 209 -58.64 22.04 -17.59
N GLU A 210 -59.42 23.08 -17.34
CA GLU A 210 -60.82 22.94 -16.94
C GLU A 210 -61.64 22.74 -18.23
N ASP A 211 -62.19 21.53 -18.41
CA ASP A 211 -63.23 21.26 -19.41
C ASP A 211 -64.59 21.45 -18.72
N ASP A 212 -65.46 22.27 -19.34
CA ASP A 212 -66.88 22.51 -18.98
C ASP A 212 -67.74 21.24 -19.06
#